data_AF-A0A2N2MQ94-F1
#
_entry.id   AF-A0A2N2MQ94-F1
#
_cell.length_a   1.000
_cell.length_b   1.000
_cell.length_c   1.000
_cell.angle_alpha   90.00
_cell.angle_beta   90.00
_cell.angle_gamma   90.00
#
_symmetry.space_group_name_H-M   'P 1'
#
loop_
_entity.id
_entity.type
_entity.pdbx_description
1 polymer ?
#
loop_
_entity_poly.entity_id
_entity_poly.type
_entity_poly.pdbx_seq_one_letter_code
_entity_poly.pdbx_strand_id
1 'polypeptide(L)' 'NTLSVALWAGLDLDQIGYLDLAYAPPFSAAWDIIHNAAQSLRRSI' A
#
# COMPACT_ATOMS: atom_id res chain seq x y z
N ASN A 1 -1.59 -10.14 -4.11
CA ASN A 1 -0.19 -10.65 -4.16
C ASN A 1 0.81 -9.59 -3.71
N THR A 2 0.59 -8.30 -3.99
CA THR A 2 1.47 -7.20 -3.56
C THR A 2 1.85 -7.26 -2.08
N LEU A 3 0.88 -7.47 -1.19
CA LEU A 3 1.13 -7.61 0.25
C LEU A 3 1.98 -8.85 0.61
N SER A 4 1.80 -9.97 -0.10
CA SER A 4 2.61 -11.17 0.10
C SER A 4 4.08 -10.92 -0.28
N VAL A 5 4.31 -10.18 -1.37
CA VAL A 5 5.66 -9.76 -1.78
C VAL A 5 6.24 -8.76 -0.78
N ALA A 6 5.45 -7.81 -0.29
CA ALA A 6 5.88 -6.84 0.72
C ALA A 6 6.34 -7.53 2.01
N LEU A 7 5.59 -8.54 2.48
CA LEU A 7 5.98 -9.37 3.62
C LEU A 7 7.26 -10.16 3.35
N TRP A 8 7.36 -10.78 2.18
CA TRP A 8 8.56 -11.54 1.79
C TRP A 8 9.81 -10.65 1.70
N ALA A 9 9.65 -9.42 1.21
CA ALA A 9 10.71 -8.43 1.09
C ALA A 9 11.00 -7.68 2.41
N GLY A 10 10.23 -7.92 3.47
CA GLY A 10 10.42 -7.28 4.78
C GLY A 10 10.13 -5.77 4.78
N LEU A 11 9.20 -5.29 3.94
CA LEU A 11 8.84 -3.88 3.89
C LEU A 11 8.07 -3.43 5.14
N ASP A 12 8.35 -2.21 5.59
CA ASP A 12 7.62 -1.56 6.68
C ASP A 12 6.37 -0.79 6.20
N LEU A 13 5.57 -0.29 7.16
CA LEU A 13 4.32 0.44 6.87
C LEU A 13 4.53 1.75 6.11
N ASP A 14 5.65 2.43 6.31
CA ASP A 14 5.94 3.69 5.62
C ASP A 14 6.37 3.43 4.17
N GLN A 15 7.16 2.38 3.95
CA GLN A 15 7.55 1.92 2.61
C GLN A 15 6.34 1.45 1.80
N ILE A 16 5.44 0.67 2.41
CA ILE A 16 4.20 0.21 1.74
C ILE A 16 3.23 1.39 1.52
N GLY A 17 3.16 2.32 2.48
CA GLY A 17 2.27 3.47 2.41
C GLY A 17 2.58 4.48 1.30
N TYR A 18 3.77 4.41 0.71
CA TYR A 18 4.21 5.25 -0.41
C TYR A 18 4.76 4.44 -1.60
N LEU A 19 4.43 3.15 -1.68
CA LEU A 19 4.87 2.27 -2.76
C LEU A 19 4.26 2.72 -4.10
N ASP A 20 5.07 2.91 -5.15
CA ASP A 20 4.52 3.33 -6.44
C ASP A 20 3.63 2.22 -7.04
N LEU A 21 2.31 2.48 -7.08
CA LEU A 21 1.31 1.59 -7.65
C LEU A 21 0.66 2.28 -8.85
N ALA A 22 0.42 1.49 -9.90
CA ALA A 22 -0.09 2.00 -11.15
C ALA A 22 -1.47 2.65 -10.98
N TYR A 23 -1.53 3.96 -11.24
CA TYR A 23 -2.78 4.68 -11.39
C TYR A 23 -3.46 4.32 -12.70
N ALA A 24 -4.71 3.84 -12.65
CA ALA A 24 -5.46 3.47 -13.84
C ALA A 24 -6.98 3.50 -13.57
N PRO A 25 -7.67 4.63 -13.76
CA PRO A 25 -9.15 4.66 -13.71
C PRO A 25 -9.70 3.74 -14.80
N PRO A 26 -10.69 2.86 -14.56
CA PRO A 26 -11.54 2.61 -13.37
C PRO A 26 -11.01 1.56 -12.37
N PHE A 27 -9.80 1.04 -12.57
CA PHE A 27 -9.25 -0.12 -11.84
C PHE A 27 -8.48 0.26 -10.57
N SER A 28 -7.78 1.40 -10.57
CA SER A 28 -7.08 1.92 -9.40
C SER A 28 -7.12 3.45 -9.35
N ALA A 29 -7.40 3.97 -8.16
CA ALA A 29 -7.43 5.40 -7.85
C ALA A 29 -6.01 5.95 -7.65
N ALA A 30 -5.89 7.27 -7.53
CA ALA A 30 -4.58 7.91 -7.30
C ALA A 30 -3.91 7.41 -6.01
N TRP A 31 -4.72 7.13 -4.99
CA TRP A 31 -4.31 6.40 -3.80
C TRP A 31 -4.96 5.02 -3.83
N ASP A 32 -4.17 4.00 -4.18
CA ASP A 32 -4.61 2.60 -4.11
C ASP A 32 -5.08 2.21 -2.70
N ILE A 33 -5.94 1.18 -2.63
CA ILE A 33 -6.48 0.67 -1.37
C ILE A 33 -5.39 0.22 -0.40
N ILE A 34 -4.25 -0.26 -0.92
CA ILE A 34 -3.09 -0.64 -0.10
C ILE A 34 -2.55 0.55 0.67
N HIS A 35 -2.42 1.71 0.02
CA HIS A 35 -1.95 2.91 0.69
C HIS A 35 -2.91 3.38 1.78
N ASN A 36 -4.22 3.38 1.49
CA ASN A 36 -5.24 3.76 2.46
C ASN A 36 -5.24 2.84 3.67
N ALA A 37 -5.08 1.53 3.46
CA ALA A 37 -4.96 0.54 4.53
C ALA A 37 -3.70 0.76 5.37
N ALA A 38 -2.54 1.01 4.75
CA ALA A 38 -1.29 1.31 5.45
C ALA A 38 -1.42 2.57 6.32
N GLN A 39 -2.00 3.65 5.79
CA GLN A 39 -2.22 4.91 6.53
C GLN A 39 -3.22 4.73 7.69
N SER A 40 -4.28 3.94 7.47
CA SER A 40 -5.25 3.63 8.52
C SER A 40 -4.61 2.82 9.65
N LEU A 41 -3.85 1.78 9.31
CA LEU A 41 -3.16 0.94 10.29
C LEU A 41 -2.11 1.73 11.06
N ARG A 42 -1.33 2.58 10.37
CA ARG A 42 -0.34 3.47 11.00
C ARG A 42 -0.96 4.41 12.04
N ARG A 43 -2.22 4.81 11.90
CA ARG A 43 -2.91 5.66 12.89
C ARG A 43 -3.43 4.90 14.09
N SER A 44 -3.52 3.57 14.00
CA SER A 44 -4.09 2.70 15.04
C SER A 44 -3.05 2.08 15.97
N ILE A 45 -1.77 2.16 15.62
CA ILE A 45 -0.62 1.71 16.40
C ILE A 45 0.24 2.90 16.80
#